data_AF-A0A852R2M2-F1
#
_entry.id   AF-A0A852R2M2-F1
#
_cell.length_a   1.000
_cell.length_b   1.000
_cell.length_c   1.000
_cell.angle_alpha   90.00
_cell.angle_beta   90.00
_cell.angle_gamma   90.00
#
_symmetry.space_group_name_H-M   'P 1'
#
loop_
_entity.id
_entity.type
_entity.pdbx_description
1 polymer ?
#
loop_
_entity_poly.entity_id
_entity_poly.type
_entity_poly.pdbx_seq_one_letter_code
_entity_poly.pdbx_strand_id
1 'polypeptide(L)'
;MTTTETNPLPRASECDVCGNMYDKAFTVTRGDEVKVFDSFECAIESMAPRCGHCACRVLGHGVESDGQVFCCAHCARQVGEHGLIDRDG
;
A
#
# COMPACT_ATOMS: atom_id res chain seq x y z
N MET A 1 -6.07 -47.81 -3.59
CA MET A 1 -5.17 -47.01 -2.74
C MET A 1 -4.93 -45.71 -3.46
N THR A 2 -5.83 -44.75 -3.30
CA THR A 2 -5.74 -43.42 -3.92
C THR A 2 -4.72 -42.59 -3.16
N THR A 3 -3.68 -42.17 -3.87
CA THR A 3 -2.63 -41.27 -3.40
C THR A 3 -3.25 -39.96 -2.95
N THR A 4 -3.03 -39.60 -1.69
CA THR A 4 -3.31 -38.26 -1.17
C THR A 4 -2.28 -37.32 -1.79
N GLU A 5 -2.65 -36.61 -2.86
CA GLU A 5 -1.89 -35.46 -3.34
C GLU A 5 -1.80 -34.47 -2.17
N THR A 6 -0.61 -34.39 -1.59
CA THR A 6 -0.30 -33.37 -0.61
C THR A 6 -0.19 -32.08 -1.42
N ASN A 7 -1.23 -31.24 -1.36
CA ASN A 7 -1.13 -29.86 -1.82
C ASN A 7 0.09 -29.25 -1.12
N PRO A 8 1.22 -28.97 -1.81
CA PRO A 8 2.35 -28.36 -1.14
C PRO A 8 1.88 -26.97 -0.73
N LEU A 9 1.78 -26.74 0.59
CA LEU A 9 1.57 -25.41 1.13
C LEU A 9 2.56 -24.46 0.41
N PRO A 10 2.12 -23.27 -0.05
CA PRO A 10 2.98 -22.33 -0.74
C PRO A 10 4.27 -22.13 0.06
N ARG A 11 5.43 -22.17 -0.62
CA ARG A 11 6.71 -21.94 0.05
C ARG A 11 6.66 -20.56 0.71
N ALA A 12 6.94 -20.52 2.00
CA ALA A 12 7.04 -19.28 2.75
C ALA A 12 7.99 -18.31 2.03
N SER A 13 7.57 -17.05 1.95
CA SER A 13 8.36 -15.96 1.40
C SER A 13 8.66 -14.95 2.49
N GLU A 14 9.81 -14.31 2.39
CA GLU A 14 10.25 -13.27 3.33
C GLU A 14 9.50 -11.97 3.05
N CYS A 15 9.05 -11.28 4.10
CA CYS A 15 8.52 -9.94 4.00
C CYS A 15 9.66 -8.94 3.79
N ASP A 16 9.59 -8.12 2.74
CA ASP A 16 10.60 -7.12 2.38
C ASP A 16 10.74 -5.96 3.39
N VAL A 17 9.88 -5.92 4.42
CA VAL A 17 9.86 -4.87 5.45
C VAL A 17 10.34 -5.38 6.80
N CYS A 18 9.75 -6.47 7.29
CA CYS A 18 10.03 -6.97 8.64
C CYS A 18 10.91 -8.23 8.66
N GLY A 19 11.18 -8.86 7.52
CA GLY A 19 11.98 -10.09 7.43
C GLY A 19 11.27 -11.36 7.87
N ASN A 20 9.96 -11.31 8.15
CA ASN A 20 9.20 -12.49 8.57
C ASN A 20 8.99 -13.46 7.39
N MET A 21 9.19 -14.75 7.62
CA MET A 21 8.92 -15.81 6.65
C MET A 21 7.48 -16.29 6.79
N TYR A 22 6.66 -16.07 5.76
CA TYR A 22 5.24 -16.42 5.82
C TYR A 22 4.75 -17.13 4.55
N ASP A 23 4.04 -18.25 4.73
CA ASP A 23 3.46 -19.06 3.64
C ASP A 23 2.33 -18.35 2.90
N LYS A 24 1.67 -17.39 3.55
CA LYS A 24 0.62 -16.55 2.94
C LYS A 24 1.09 -15.12 2.64
N ALA A 25 2.40 -14.92 2.52
CA ALA A 25 2.92 -13.67 1.99
C ALA A 25 2.33 -13.39 0.59
N PHE A 26 2.21 -12.12 0.24
CA PHE A 26 1.63 -11.66 -1.02
C PHE A 26 2.53 -10.62 -1.67
N THR A 27 2.44 -10.52 -2.99
CA THR A 27 3.19 -9.54 -3.77
C THR A 27 2.32 -8.35 -4.13
N VAL A 28 2.87 -7.14 -3.98
CA VAL A 28 2.27 -5.92 -4.52
C VAL A 28 3.21 -5.38 -5.60
N THR A 29 2.62 -5.08 -6.77
CA THR A 29 3.31 -4.43 -7.88
C THR A 29 2.74 -3.03 -8.08
N ARG A 30 3.61 -2.01 -8.13
CA ARG A 30 3.25 -0.61 -8.39
C ARG A 30 4.30 0.03 -9.28
N GLY A 31 3.93 0.28 -10.55
CA GLY A 31 4.89 0.73 -11.55
C GLY A 31 6.00 -0.33 -11.71
N ASP A 32 7.25 0.09 -11.55
CA ASP A 32 8.42 -0.78 -11.63
C ASP A 32 8.80 -1.41 -10.28
N GLU A 33 8.11 -1.07 -9.18
CA GLU A 33 8.36 -1.62 -7.85
C GLU A 33 7.53 -2.89 -7.63
N VAL A 34 8.20 -4.00 -7.33
CA VAL A 34 7.58 -5.28 -6.95
C VAL A 34 8.13 -5.67 -5.58
N LYS A 35 7.25 -5.87 -4.59
CA LYS A 35 7.61 -6.24 -3.22
C LYS A 35 6.71 -7.33 -2.64
N VAL A 36 7.26 -8.13 -1.73
CA VAL A 36 6.58 -9.18 -0.98
C VAL A 36 6.32 -8.72 0.46
N PHE A 37 5.09 -8.92 0.94
CA PHE A 37 4.68 -8.56 2.29
C PHE A 37 3.94 -9.71 2.97
N ASP A 38 4.10 -9.83 4.27
CA ASP A 38 3.34 -10.77 5.10
C ASP A 38 2.02 -10.19 5.63
N SER A 39 1.86 -8.87 5.54
CA SER A 39 0.75 -8.12 6.12
C SER A 39 0.49 -6.82 5.35
N PHE A 40 -0.76 -6.36 5.37
CA PHE A 40 -1.10 -5.05 4.82
C PHE A 40 -0.43 -3.92 5.58
N GLU A 41 -0.14 -4.09 6.88
CA GLU A 41 0.62 -3.11 7.65
C GLU A 41 2.00 -2.85 7.03
N CYS A 42 2.77 -3.92 6.74
CA CYS A 42 4.07 -3.80 6.08
C CYS A 42 3.96 -3.22 4.67
N ALA A 43 2.96 -3.66 3.89
CA ALA A 43 2.73 -3.13 2.55
C ALA A 43 2.41 -1.63 2.59
N ILE A 44 1.54 -1.20 3.50
CA ILE A 44 1.14 0.18 3.69
C ILE A 44 2.30 1.02 4.20
N GLU A 45 3.07 0.53 5.18
CA GLU A 45 4.26 1.20 5.69
C GLU A 45 5.24 1.52 4.56
N SER A 46 5.53 0.54 3.71
CA SER A 46 6.51 0.68 2.64
C SER A 46 5.99 1.46 1.44
N MET A 47 4.73 1.29 1.05
CA MET A 47 4.26 1.71 -0.26
C MET A 47 3.26 2.87 -0.22
N ALA A 48 2.51 3.09 0.86
CA ALA A 48 1.50 4.15 0.84
C ALA A 48 2.16 5.54 0.81
N PRO A 49 1.75 6.45 -0.11
CA PRO A 49 2.25 7.81 -0.10
C PRO A 49 1.81 8.51 1.19
N ARG A 50 2.60 9.51 1.60
CA ARG A 50 2.29 10.33 2.77
C ARG A 50 1.61 11.61 2.32
N CYS A 51 0.57 11.99 3.05
CA CYS A 51 -0.11 13.26 2.87
C CYS A 51 0.88 14.42 3.09
N GLY A 52 0.98 15.34 2.13
CA GLY A 52 1.87 16.51 2.19
C GLY A 52 1.55 17.51 3.31
N HIS A 53 0.41 17.36 4.01
CA HIS A 53 0.02 18.19 5.14
C HIS A 53 0.11 17.45 6.49
N CYS A 54 -0.67 16.37 6.66
CA CYS A 54 -0.78 15.68 7.96
C CYS A 54 0.13 14.44 8.10
N ALA A 55 0.93 14.11 7.07
CA ALA A 55 1.88 12.99 7.02
C ALA A 55 1.28 11.58 7.22
N CYS A 56 -0.05 11.45 7.31
CA CYS A 56 -0.71 10.15 7.34
C CYS A 56 -0.51 9.42 6.01
N ARG A 57 -0.59 8.09 6.05
CA ARG A 57 -0.55 7.25 4.85
C ARG A 57 -1.88 7.35 4.13
N VAL A 58 -1.83 7.65 2.84
CA VAL A 58 -3.03 7.76 1.99
C VAL A 58 -3.41 6.37 1.49
N LEU A 59 -4.50 5.83 2.02
CA LEU A 59 -4.99 4.48 1.70
C LEU A 59 -6.25 4.48 0.82
N GLY A 60 -6.98 5.60 0.82
CA GLY A 60 -8.20 5.80 0.03
C GLY A 60 -7.95 6.72 -1.17
N HIS A 61 -9.03 7.31 -1.69
CA HIS A 61 -8.95 8.31 -2.75
C HIS A 61 -8.35 9.60 -2.20
N GLY A 62 -7.04 9.78 -2.40
CA GLY A 62 -6.37 11.05 -2.14
C GLY A 62 -6.63 12.06 -3.25
N VAL A 63 -6.15 13.28 -3.04
CA VAL A 63 -6.07 14.31 -4.08
C VAL A 63 -4.60 14.62 -4.37
N GLU A 64 -4.29 14.97 -5.62
CA GLU A 64 -2.93 15.26 -6.06
C GLU A 64 -2.88 16.60 -6.80
N SER A 65 -1.85 17.41 -6.50
CA SER A 65 -1.52 18.65 -7.24
C SER A 65 -0.01 18.84 -7.22
N ASP A 66 0.56 19.26 -8.35
CA ASP A 66 1.99 19.54 -8.51
C ASP A 66 2.93 18.44 -7.95
N GLY A 67 2.54 17.16 -8.12
CA GLY A 67 3.29 15.99 -7.64
C GLY A 67 3.21 15.74 -6.13
N GLN A 68 2.42 16.52 -5.38
CA GLN A 68 2.14 16.30 -3.96
C GLN A 68 0.81 15.58 -3.79
N VAL A 69 0.81 14.54 -2.94
CA VAL A 69 -0.37 13.74 -2.61
C VAL A 69 -0.92 14.17 -1.25
N PHE A 70 -2.23 14.26 -1.13
CA PHE A 70 -2.93 14.58 0.12
C PHE A 70 -4.02 13.54 0.40
N CYS A 71 -4.28 13.29 1.68
CA CYS A 71 -5.30 12.31 2.08
C CYS A 71 -6.74 12.75 1.77
N CYS A 72 -6.97 14.07 1.59
CA CYS A 72 -8.27 14.64 1.23
C CYS A 72 -8.10 16.10 0.78
N ALA A 73 -9.16 16.66 0.19
CA ALA A 73 -9.18 18.05 -0.26
C ALA A 73 -9.00 19.08 0.88
N HIS A 74 -9.38 18.75 2.11
CA HIS A 74 -9.12 19.63 3.26
C HIS A 74 -7.61 19.79 3.49
N CYS A 75 -6.86 18.69 3.51
CA CYS A 75 -5.42 18.74 3.72
C CYS A 75 -4.69 19.48 2.61
N ALA A 76 -5.13 19.34 1.36
CA ALA A 76 -4.55 20.10 0.25
C ALA A 76 -4.79 21.61 0.39
N ARG A 77 -5.99 22.02 0.79
CA ARG A 77 -6.32 23.45 1.03
C ARG A 77 -5.51 24.07 2.16
N GLN A 78 -5.12 23.30 3.17
CA GLN A 78 -4.26 23.78 4.27
C GLN A 78 -2.87 24.22 3.77
N VAL A 79 -2.43 23.72 2.61
CA VAL A 79 -1.15 24.09 1.99
C VAL A 79 -1.30 24.98 0.75
N GLY A 80 -2.50 25.51 0.50
CA GLY A 80 -2.76 26.47 -0.59
C GLY A 80 -3.33 25.85 -1.88
N GLU A 81 -3.59 24.54 -1.91
CA GLU A 81 -4.18 23.86 -3.08
C GLU A 81 -5.71 24.00 -3.07
N HIS A 82 -6.23 25.11 -3.60
CA HIS A 82 -7.66 25.44 -3.54
C HIS A 82 -8.50 24.82 -4.67
N GLY A 83 -7.86 24.31 -5.74
CA GLY A 83 -8.55 23.75 -6.91
C GLY A 83 -8.94 22.28 -6.79
N LEU A 84 -8.49 21.58 -5.74
CA LEU A 84 -8.72 20.14 -5.60
C LEU A 84 -10.08 19.84 -4.97
N ILE A 85 -10.79 18.89 -5.57
CA ILE A 85 -12.08 18.37 -5.12
C ILE A 85 -11.90 16.88 -4.88
N ASP A 86 -12.41 16.41 -3.73
CA ASP A 86 -12.45 14.99 -3.44
C ASP A 86 -13.45 14.31 -4.39
N ARG A 87 -13.04 13.23 -5.06
CA ARG A 87 -13.99 12.45 -5.86
C ARG A 87 -14.57 11.37 -4.96
N ASP A 88 -15.51 11.80 -4.13
CA ASP A 88 -16.43 10.90 -3.44
C ASP A 88 -17.36 10.31 -4.51
N GLY A 89 -17.24 9.00 -4.74
CA GLY A 89 -18.15 8.25 -5.61
C GLY A 89 -19.51 8.04 -4.97
#